data_AF-A0A101TT90-F1
#
_entry.id   AF-A0A101TT90-F1
#
_cell.length_a   1.000
_cell.length_b   1.000
_cell.length_c   1.000
_cell.angle_alpha   90.00
_cell.angle_beta   90.00
_cell.angle_gamma   90.00
#
_symmetry.space_group_name_H-M   'P 1'
#
loop_
_entity.id
_entity.type
_entity.pdbx_description
1 polymer ?
#
loop_
_entity_poly.entity_id
_entity_poly.type
_entity_poly.pdbx_seq_one_letter_code
_entity_poly.pdbx_strand_id
1 'polypeptide(L)'
;MEELARLAGITVRTLRFYRERKLIPPPRREGRIAWYDDHHLARLHTISALLERGHTLNGIAELAEALDHGRDVADLLGVEPPSEEEPVRLTPEELAARFEGQVTPENLAAALDLGYLGTDGDEIVHISRRLLDVSSALVREGIPLAEVLAAGKRVREHVDDLAEMFADIVLRHAGEEDLQRLRPLARSVVEAELSLALDRRLRKRSDKA
;
A
#
# COMPACT_ATOMS: atom_id res chain seq x y z
N MET A 1 22.22 -18.66 12.47
CA MET A 1 22.21 -17.33 13.13
C MET A 1 23.52 -16.59 12.88
N GLU A 2 24.69 -17.16 13.20
CA GLU A 2 25.99 -16.55 12.87
C GLU A 2 26.12 -16.26 11.37
N GLU A 3 25.78 -17.26 10.53
CA GLU A 3 25.82 -17.10 9.08
C GLU A 3 24.86 -16.00 8.58
N LEU A 4 23.62 -15.98 9.07
CA LEU A 4 22.66 -14.94 8.70
C LEU A 4 23.14 -13.54 9.10
N ALA A 5 23.70 -13.39 10.30
CA ALA A 5 24.24 -12.10 10.76
C ALA A 5 25.39 -11.63 9.87
N ARG A 6 26.27 -12.56 9.47
CA ARG A 6 27.37 -12.29 8.53
C ARG A 6 26.86 -11.85 7.15
N LEU A 7 25.87 -12.55 6.60
CA LEU A 7 25.28 -12.21 5.30
C LEU A 7 24.56 -10.86 5.33
N ALA A 8 23.85 -10.56 6.43
CA ALA A 8 23.18 -9.29 6.64
C ALA A 8 24.12 -8.13 7.01
N GLY A 9 25.43 -8.38 7.19
CA GLY A 9 26.41 -7.37 7.57
C GLY A 9 26.24 -6.83 9.00
N ILE A 10 25.59 -7.58 9.89
CA ILE A 10 25.34 -7.18 11.29
C ILE A 10 25.95 -8.15 12.29
N THR A 11 26.02 -7.75 13.56
CA THR A 11 26.48 -8.66 14.62
C THR A 11 25.39 -9.65 15.03
N VAL A 12 25.77 -10.82 15.55
CA VAL A 12 24.84 -11.78 16.17
C VAL A 12 24.06 -11.16 17.32
N ARG A 13 24.67 -10.21 18.05
CA ARG A 13 24.02 -9.43 19.10
C ARG A 13 22.89 -8.57 18.54
N THR A 14 23.13 -7.86 17.43
CA THR A 14 22.12 -7.06 16.73
C THR A 14 20.99 -7.94 16.20
N LEU A 15 21.32 -9.06 15.56
CA LEU A 15 20.32 -10.02 15.06
C LEU A 15 19.42 -10.56 16.18
N ARG A 16 20.01 -10.89 17.34
CA ARG A 16 19.25 -11.34 18.51
C ARG A 16 18.32 -10.26 19.02
N PHE A 17 18.81 -9.02 19.10
CA PHE A 17 18.03 -7.86 19.51
C PHE A 17 16.85 -7.60 18.57
N TYR A 18 17.03 -7.70 17.25
CA TYR A 18 15.94 -7.55 16.28
C TYR A 18 14.88 -8.63 16.44
N ARG A 19 15.29 -9.89 16.64
CA ARG A 19 14.34 -10.98 16.92
C ARG A 19 13.57 -10.76 18.23
N GLU A 20 14.22 -10.28 19.28
CA GLU A 20 13.57 -9.97 20.56
C GLU A 20 12.52 -8.85 20.41
N ARG A 21 12.75 -7.90 19.50
CA ARG A 21 11.77 -6.86 19.14
C ARG A 21 10.73 -7.30 18.10
N LYS A 22 10.67 -8.61 17.76
CA LYS A 22 9.77 -9.17 16.73
C LYS A 22 9.92 -8.54 15.34
N LEU A 23 11.06 -7.93 15.04
CA LEU A 23 11.34 -7.35 13.72
C LEU A 23 11.55 -8.41 12.63
N ILE A 24 11.82 -9.64 13.04
CA ILE A 24 12.10 -10.76 12.16
C ILE A 24 11.20 -11.92 12.61
N PRO A 25 10.55 -12.63 11.68
CA PRO A 25 9.78 -13.83 11.97
C PRO A 25 10.58 -14.84 12.82
N PRO A 26 9.90 -15.65 13.64
CA PRO A 26 10.58 -16.71 14.36
C PRO A 26 11.15 -17.74 13.36
N PRO A 27 12.39 -18.19 13.56
CA PRO A 27 13.00 -19.18 12.68
C PRO A 27 12.27 -20.53 12.77
N ARG A 28 12.24 -21.28 11.66
CA ARG A 28 11.75 -22.66 11.68
C ARG A 28 12.65 -23.49 12.61
N ARG A 29 12.03 -24.17 13.57
CA ARG A 29 12.75 -25.01 14.54
C ARG A 29 12.70 -26.46 14.12
N GLU A 30 13.87 -27.07 14.00
CA GLU A 30 14.01 -28.50 13.80
C GLU A 30 14.92 -29.06 14.91
N GLY A 31 14.29 -29.66 15.92
CA GLY A 31 14.96 -30.03 17.16
C GLY A 31 15.52 -28.82 17.91
N ARG A 32 16.84 -28.78 18.11
CA ARG A 32 17.56 -27.66 18.77
C ARG A 32 18.13 -26.64 17.77
N ILE A 33 17.93 -26.84 16.47
CA ILE A 33 18.50 -26.01 15.42
C ILE A 33 17.43 -25.01 14.96
N ALA A 34 17.82 -23.74 14.90
CA ALA A 34 17.01 -22.66 14.35
C ALA A 34 17.46 -22.40 12.90
N TRP A 35 16.58 -22.68 11.96
CA TRP A 35 16.78 -22.46 10.54
C TRP A 35 16.29 -21.06 10.14
N TYR A 36 17.16 -20.34 9.45
CA TYR A 36 16.87 -19.05 8.86
C TYR A 36 17.03 -19.22 7.35
N ASP A 37 16.05 -18.76 6.61
CA ASP A 37 16.00 -18.80 5.14
C ASP A 37 16.24 -17.40 4.55
N ASP A 38 16.13 -17.30 3.23
CA ASP A 38 16.36 -16.07 2.47
C ASP A 38 15.35 -14.96 2.84
N HIS A 39 14.16 -15.31 3.32
CA HIS A 39 13.18 -14.34 3.81
C HIS A 39 13.70 -13.58 5.03
N HIS A 40 14.35 -14.29 5.96
CA HIS A 40 14.98 -13.64 7.11
C HIS A 40 16.10 -12.69 6.70
N LEU A 41 16.84 -13.02 5.63
CA LEU A 41 17.92 -12.18 5.12
C LEU A 41 17.39 -10.94 4.41
N ALA A 42 16.36 -11.08 3.57
CA ALA A 42 15.70 -9.96 2.92
C ALA A 42 15.18 -8.95 3.94
N ARG A 43 14.47 -9.42 4.98
CA ARG A 43 13.95 -8.57 6.06
C ARG A 43 15.05 -7.86 6.86
N LEU A 44 16.23 -8.47 7.00
CA LEU A 44 17.37 -7.82 7.63
C LEU A 44 17.96 -6.69 6.78
N HIS A 45 18.09 -6.91 5.47
CA HIS A 45 18.51 -5.86 4.55
C HIS A 45 17.52 -4.69 4.54
N THR A 46 16.23 -4.99 4.59
CA THR A 46 15.17 -4.01 4.77
C THR A 46 15.36 -3.14 5.99
N ILE A 47 15.51 -3.77 7.16
CA ILE A 47 15.66 -3.03 8.42
C ILE A 47 16.88 -2.12 8.34
N SER A 48 18.02 -2.61 7.84
CA SER A 48 19.24 -1.80 7.68
C SER A 48 19.03 -0.60 6.75
N ALA A 49 18.41 -0.81 5.60
CA ALA A 49 18.16 0.23 4.60
C ALA A 49 17.15 1.31 5.09
N LEU A 50 16.19 0.94 5.93
CA LEU A 50 15.27 1.89 6.57
C LEU A 50 15.98 2.70 7.66
N LEU A 51 16.85 2.08 8.46
CA LEU A 51 17.65 2.77 9.47
C LEU A 51 18.61 3.79 8.84
N GLU A 52 19.25 3.44 7.72
CA GLU A 52 20.13 4.35 6.96
C GLU A 52 19.39 5.60 6.44
N ARG A 53 18.07 5.49 6.21
CA ARG A 53 17.19 6.59 5.80
C ARG A 53 16.62 7.40 6.98
N GLY A 54 17.04 7.09 8.20
CA GLY A 54 16.65 7.83 9.40
C GLY A 54 15.36 7.33 10.07
N HIS A 55 14.79 6.21 9.64
CA HIS A 55 13.69 5.59 10.38
C HIS A 55 14.18 5.05 11.72
N THR A 56 13.30 5.03 12.73
CA THR A 56 13.63 4.45 14.04
C THR A 56 13.28 2.97 14.07
N LEU A 57 13.99 2.18 14.88
CA LEU A 57 13.67 0.76 15.08
C LEU A 57 12.24 0.53 15.57
N ASN A 58 11.67 1.47 16.35
CA ASN A 58 10.30 1.36 16.82
C ASN A 58 9.31 1.56 15.67
N GLY A 59 9.53 2.59 14.83
CA GLY A 59 8.71 2.80 13.64
C GLY A 59 8.81 1.65 12.64
N ILE A 60 9.97 1.03 12.49
CA ILE A 60 10.14 -0.18 11.66
C ILE A 60 9.39 -1.37 12.28
N ALA A 61 9.37 -1.51 13.60
CA ALA A 61 8.62 -2.58 14.28
C ALA A 61 7.11 -2.42 14.12
N GLU A 62 6.62 -1.19 14.28
CA GLU A 62 5.21 -0.87 14.08
C GLU A 62 4.79 -1.04 12.61
N LEU A 63 5.67 -0.70 11.65
CA LEU A 63 5.47 -0.96 10.22
C LEU A 63 5.36 -2.47 9.94
N ALA A 64 6.31 -3.24 10.47
CA ALA A 64 6.33 -4.70 10.35
C ALA A 64 5.06 -5.33 10.95
N GLU A 65 4.64 -4.89 12.12
CA GLU A 65 3.43 -5.40 12.78
C GLU A 65 2.17 -5.05 11.99
N ALA A 66 2.06 -3.83 11.46
CA ALA A 66 0.92 -3.44 10.63
C ALA A 66 0.84 -4.28 9.34
N LEU A 67 1.99 -4.59 8.71
CA LEU A 67 2.04 -5.49 7.55
C LEU A 67 1.65 -6.92 7.92
N ASP A 68 2.13 -7.45 9.04
CA ASP A 68 1.77 -8.81 9.51
C ASP A 68 0.25 -8.95 9.79
N HIS A 69 -0.45 -7.84 10.06
CA HIS A 69 -1.91 -7.79 10.22
C HIS A 69 -2.65 -7.32 8.95
N GLY A 70 -1.93 -7.05 7.86
CA GLY A 70 -2.51 -6.69 6.57
C GLY A 70 -3.32 -7.84 5.98
N ARG A 71 -4.36 -7.51 5.21
CA ARG A 71 -5.10 -8.52 4.45
C ARG A 71 -4.24 -9.05 3.31
N ASP A 72 -4.37 -10.34 3.02
CA ASP A 72 -3.76 -10.94 1.83
C ASP A 72 -4.28 -10.21 0.59
N VAL A 73 -3.37 -9.92 -0.33
CA VAL A 73 -3.66 -9.21 -1.57
C VAL A 73 -4.62 -10.02 -2.43
N ALA A 74 -4.58 -11.35 -2.36
CA ALA A 74 -5.56 -12.22 -3.01
C ALA A 74 -6.98 -11.99 -2.47
N ASP A 75 -7.13 -11.75 -1.16
CA ASP A 75 -8.42 -11.41 -0.56
C ASP A 75 -8.88 -9.99 -0.90
N LEU A 76 -7.94 -9.04 -1.04
CA LEU A 76 -8.23 -7.67 -1.47
C LEU A 76 -8.64 -7.56 -2.93
N LEU A 77 -8.01 -8.35 -3.80
CA LEU A 77 -8.29 -8.37 -5.23
C LEU A 77 -9.49 -9.25 -5.59
N GLY A 78 -9.89 -10.17 -4.70
CA GLY A 78 -10.90 -11.18 -4.98
C GLY A 78 -10.41 -12.23 -5.98
N VAL A 79 -11.15 -13.35 -6.07
CA VAL A 79 -10.87 -14.43 -7.01
C VAL A 79 -11.49 -14.09 -8.40
N GLU A 80 -10.62 -13.82 -9.41
CA GLU A 80 -10.87 -13.80 -10.89
C GLU A 80 -11.45 -12.49 -11.56
N PRO A 81 -11.20 -12.16 -12.87
CA PRO A 81 -10.28 -11.12 -13.39
C PRO A 81 -10.93 -9.96 -14.23
N PRO A 82 -10.16 -9.01 -14.84
CA PRO A 82 -9.07 -8.25 -14.26
C PRO A 82 -9.59 -6.95 -13.61
N SER A 83 -8.93 -6.52 -12.54
CA SER A 83 -8.88 -5.09 -12.26
C SER A 83 -8.16 -4.42 -13.44
N GLU A 84 -8.65 -3.28 -13.93
CA GLU A 84 -7.85 -2.44 -14.84
C GLU A 84 -6.55 -1.95 -14.17
N GLU A 85 -6.46 -2.10 -12.85
CA GLU A 85 -5.31 -1.76 -12.05
C GLU A 85 -4.29 -2.91 -12.01
N GLU A 86 -3.03 -2.56 -12.24
CA GLU A 86 -1.87 -3.44 -12.11
C GLU A 86 -1.36 -3.39 -10.66
N PRO A 87 -1.37 -4.51 -9.92
CA PRO A 87 -0.73 -4.57 -8.61
C PRO A 87 0.79 -4.42 -8.74
N VAL A 88 1.40 -3.70 -7.80
CA VAL A 88 2.84 -3.47 -7.76
C VAL A 88 3.40 -4.07 -6.48
N ARG A 89 4.26 -5.08 -6.63
CA ARG A 89 5.06 -5.63 -5.53
C ARG A 89 6.22 -4.68 -5.24
N LEU A 90 6.43 -4.42 -3.96
CA LEU A 90 7.39 -3.46 -3.45
C LEU A 90 8.12 -4.06 -2.26
N THR A 91 9.43 -3.88 -2.20
CA THR A 91 10.13 -4.05 -0.93
C THR A 91 9.82 -2.87 -0.01
N PRO A 92 9.97 -3.01 1.32
CA PRO A 92 9.76 -1.88 2.22
C PRO A 92 10.72 -0.70 1.95
N GLU A 93 11.91 -0.95 1.40
CA GLU A 93 12.86 0.08 0.97
C GLU A 93 12.36 0.86 -0.24
N GLU A 94 11.78 0.15 -1.23
CA GLU A 94 11.20 0.78 -2.41
C GLU A 94 9.97 1.62 -2.05
N LEU A 95 9.19 1.17 -1.07
CA LEU A 95 8.08 1.95 -0.52
C LEU A 95 8.59 3.20 0.21
N ALA A 96 9.57 3.04 1.11
CA ALA A 96 10.17 4.15 1.84
C ALA A 96 10.84 5.18 0.92
N ALA A 97 11.51 4.73 -0.15
CA ALA A 97 12.13 5.60 -1.14
C ALA A 97 11.08 6.43 -1.91
N ARG A 98 9.88 5.91 -2.15
CA ARG A 98 8.82 6.63 -2.89
C ARG A 98 8.13 7.73 -2.09
N PHE A 99 8.16 7.64 -0.76
CA PHE A 99 7.40 8.49 0.14
C PHE A 99 8.28 9.25 1.16
N GLU A 100 9.61 9.20 1.03
CA GLU A 100 10.61 10.06 1.69
C GLU A 100 10.26 10.45 3.15
N GLY A 101 10.19 9.46 4.05
CA GLY A 101 9.93 9.68 5.47
C GLY A 101 8.45 9.86 5.85
N GLN A 102 7.53 9.85 4.89
CA GLN A 102 6.09 9.78 5.15
C GLN A 102 5.58 8.35 5.40
N VAL A 103 6.45 7.33 5.26
CA VAL A 103 6.13 5.94 5.64
C VAL A 103 6.19 5.82 7.16
N THR A 104 5.10 6.26 7.80
CA THR A 104 4.87 6.11 9.25
C THR A 104 3.88 4.96 9.50
N PRO A 105 3.88 4.39 10.73
CA PRO A 105 2.91 3.36 11.11
C PRO A 105 1.46 3.77 10.89
N GLU A 106 1.11 5.03 11.17
CA GLU A 106 -0.24 5.55 10.98
C GLU A 106 -0.64 5.61 9.50
N ASN A 107 0.27 6.06 8.64
CA ASN A 107 0.01 6.12 7.20
C ASN A 107 -0.06 4.71 6.60
N LEU A 108 0.76 3.77 7.08
CA LEU A 108 0.68 2.38 6.65
C LEU A 108 -0.66 1.76 7.05
N ALA A 109 -1.05 1.91 8.33
CA ALA A 109 -2.33 1.42 8.82
C ALA A 109 -3.50 2.00 8.00
N ALA A 110 -3.49 3.32 7.75
CA ALA A 110 -4.50 3.95 6.92
C ALA A 110 -4.53 3.41 5.47
N ALA A 111 -3.37 3.14 4.87
CA ALA A 111 -3.29 2.56 3.54
C ALA A 111 -3.78 1.09 3.48
N LEU A 112 -3.52 0.31 4.54
CA LEU A 112 -4.02 -1.06 4.71
C LEU A 112 -5.55 -1.08 4.94
N ASP A 113 -6.07 -0.17 5.78
CA ASP A 113 -7.51 -0.01 6.03
C ASP A 113 -8.24 0.37 4.74
N LEU A 114 -7.64 1.25 3.94
CA LEU A 114 -8.11 1.57 2.59
C LEU A 114 -7.90 0.43 1.58
N GLY A 115 -7.23 -0.65 1.95
CA GLY A 115 -6.92 -1.76 1.04
C GLY A 115 -6.07 -1.33 -0.15
N TYR A 116 -5.36 -0.20 -0.07
CA TYR A 116 -4.41 0.22 -1.09
C TYR A 116 -3.13 -0.62 -1.01
N LEU A 117 -2.79 -1.05 0.19
CA LEU A 117 -1.73 -1.99 0.47
C LEU A 117 -2.31 -3.30 0.97
N GLY A 118 -1.61 -4.39 0.66
CA GLY A 118 -1.74 -5.69 1.29
C GLY A 118 -0.38 -6.37 1.32
N THR A 119 -0.36 -7.61 1.77
CA THR A 119 0.85 -8.45 1.81
C THR A 119 0.71 -9.67 0.90
N ASP A 120 1.83 -10.05 0.26
CA ASP A 120 2.02 -11.33 -0.43
C ASP A 120 3.31 -11.95 0.14
N GLY A 121 3.15 -12.81 1.15
CA GLY A 121 4.28 -13.28 1.98
C GLY A 121 4.96 -12.12 2.71
N ASP A 122 6.24 -11.88 2.40
CA ASP A 122 7.04 -10.77 2.97
C ASP A 122 7.04 -9.50 2.09
N GLU A 123 6.40 -9.56 0.92
CA GLU A 123 6.34 -8.42 0.02
C GLU A 123 5.13 -7.55 0.32
N ILE A 124 5.33 -6.23 0.23
CA ILE A 124 4.24 -5.28 0.25
C ILE A 124 3.68 -5.20 -1.16
N VAL A 125 2.37 -5.31 -1.32
CA VAL A 125 1.75 -5.13 -2.63
C VAL A 125 0.81 -3.94 -2.59
N HIS A 126 1.02 -3.00 -3.50
CA HIS A 126 0.07 -1.93 -3.77
C HIS A 126 -0.92 -2.41 -4.84
N ILE A 127 -2.22 -2.30 -4.62
CA ILE A 127 -3.25 -2.87 -5.53
C ILE A 127 -3.35 -2.14 -6.89
N SER A 128 -2.68 -1.00 -7.03
CA SER A 128 -2.78 -0.11 -8.18
C SER A 128 -1.50 0.68 -8.40
N ARG A 129 -0.87 0.46 -9.57
CA ARG A 129 0.26 1.28 -10.05
C ARG A 129 -0.11 2.76 -10.17
N ARG A 130 -1.28 3.08 -10.74
CA ARG A 130 -1.72 4.47 -10.93
C ARG A 130 -1.85 5.21 -9.61
N LEU A 131 -2.49 4.61 -8.61
CA LEU A 131 -2.65 5.22 -7.29
C LEU A 131 -1.30 5.38 -6.57
N LEU A 132 -0.40 4.39 -6.70
CA LEU A 132 0.96 4.49 -6.16
C LEU A 132 1.73 5.67 -6.78
N ASP A 133 1.70 5.79 -8.12
CA ASP A 133 2.44 6.83 -8.83
C ASP A 133 1.89 8.24 -8.54
N VAL A 134 0.56 8.39 -8.54
CA VAL A 134 -0.11 9.67 -8.24
C VAL A 134 0.10 10.09 -6.79
N SER A 135 -0.05 9.18 -5.82
CA SER A 135 0.16 9.50 -4.41
C SER A 135 1.61 9.90 -4.12
N SER A 136 2.60 9.18 -4.69
CA SER A 136 4.01 9.57 -4.60
C SER A 136 4.28 10.93 -5.24
N ALA A 137 3.63 11.25 -6.37
CA ALA A 137 3.76 12.56 -7.00
C ALA A 137 3.20 13.68 -6.13
N LEU A 138 2.02 13.51 -5.52
CA LEU A 138 1.44 14.49 -4.60
C LEU A 138 2.34 14.73 -3.38
N VAL A 139 2.95 13.68 -2.84
CA VAL A 139 3.90 13.79 -1.72
C VAL A 139 5.16 14.55 -2.11
N ARG A 140 5.69 14.31 -3.32
CA ARG A 140 6.84 15.07 -3.86
C ARG A 140 6.53 16.56 -4.07
N GLU A 141 5.27 16.91 -4.30
CA GLU A 141 4.81 18.31 -4.32
C GLU A 141 4.60 18.91 -2.91
N GLY A 142 4.97 18.17 -1.85
CA GLY A 142 4.93 18.63 -0.46
C GLY A 142 3.59 18.40 0.24
N ILE A 143 2.66 17.66 -0.36
CA ILE A 143 1.39 17.31 0.29
C ILE A 143 1.64 16.13 1.25
N PRO A 144 1.31 16.25 2.55
CA PRO A 144 1.53 15.16 3.50
C PRO A 144 0.77 13.88 3.09
N LEU A 145 1.40 12.71 3.22
CA LEU A 145 0.77 11.44 2.82
C LEU A 145 -0.54 11.19 3.57
N ALA A 146 -0.61 11.60 4.84
CA ALA A 146 -1.82 11.52 5.66
C ALA A 146 -3.02 12.26 5.01
N GLU A 147 -2.78 13.44 4.42
CA GLU A 147 -3.81 14.22 3.73
C GLU A 147 -4.23 13.55 2.41
N VAL A 148 -3.26 12.98 1.68
CA VAL A 148 -3.53 12.20 0.45
C VAL A 148 -4.40 10.99 0.77
N LEU A 149 -4.08 10.21 1.80
CA LEU A 149 -4.86 9.05 2.23
C LEU A 149 -6.25 9.46 2.75
N ALA A 150 -6.35 10.55 3.52
CA ALA A 150 -7.63 11.08 3.99
C ALA A 150 -8.52 11.60 2.85
N ALA A 151 -7.94 12.15 1.79
CA ALA A 151 -8.66 12.50 0.57
C ALA A 151 -9.08 11.23 -0.20
N GLY A 152 -8.19 10.25 -0.32
CA GLY A 152 -8.45 8.95 -0.95
C GLY A 152 -9.63 8.21 -0.30
N LYS A 153 -9.71 8.22 1.04
CA LYS A 153 -10.85 7.66 1.79
C LYS A 153 -12.18 8.27 1.35
N ARG A 154 -12.27 9.60 1.33
CA ARG A 154 -13.47 10.34 0.93
C ARG A 154 -13.83 10.11 -0.54
N VAL A 155 -12.82 10.06 -1.41
CA VAL A 155 -13.03 9.72 -2.82
C VAL A 155 -13.62 8.31 -2.96
N ARG A 156 -13.10 7.34 -2.21
CA ARG A 156 -13.62 5.96 -2.24
C ARG A 156 -15.09 5.89 -1.83
N GLU A 157 -15.45 6.53 -0.72
CA GLU A 157 -16.85 6.59 -0.24
C GLU A 157 -17.78 7.09 -1.37
N HIS A 158 -17.41 8.16 -2.07
CA HIS A 158 -18.20 8.67 -3.19
C HIS A 158 -18.17 7.80 -4.43
N VAL A 159 -17.05 7.14 -4.73
CA VAL A 159 -16.93 6.24 -5.88
C VAL A 159 -17.75 4.97 -5.66
N ASP A 160 -17.84 4.48 -4.43
CA ASP A 160 -18.68 3.32 -4.09
C ASP A 160 -20.17 3.64 -4.32
N ASP A 161 -20.64 4.82 -3.89
CA ASP A 161 -22.01 5.30 -4.18
C ASP A 161 -22.27 5.42 -5.70
N LEU A 162 -21.30 5.93 -6.46
CA LEU A 162 -21.40 6.04 -7.92
C LEU A 162 -21.41 4.66 -8.57
N ALA A 163 -20.59 3.73 -8.09
CA ALA A 163 -20.52 2.38 -8.60
C ALA A 163 -21.85 1.64 -8.41
N GLU A 164 -22.47 1.75 -7.22
CA GLU A 164 -23.81 1.21 -6.95
C GLU A 164 -24.85 1.81 -7.91
N MET A 165 -24.85 3.14 -8.08
CA MET A 165 -25.76 3.81 -9.01
C MET A 165 -25.61 3.32 -10.46
N PHE A 166 -24.37 3.17 -10.94
CA PHE A 166 -24.12 2.65 -12.30
C PHE A 166 -24.50 1.18 -12.43
N ALA A 167 -24.16 0.35 -11.44
CA ALA A 167 -24.52 -1.07 -11.42
C ALA A 167 -26.04 -1.24 -11.48
N ASP A 168 -26.80 -0.49 -10.68
CA ASP A 168 -28.26 -0.51 -10.71
C ASP A 168 -28.84 -0.12 -12.07
N ILE A 169 -28.27 0.90 -12.73
CA ILE A 169 -28.70 1.31 -14.07
C ILE A 169 -28.46 0.19 -15.08
N VAL A 170 -27.29 -0.44 -15.03
CA VAL A 170 -26.95 -1.54 -15.93
C VAL A 170 -27.88 -2.72 -15.69
N LEU A 171 -28.04 -3.17 -14.44
CA LEU A 171 -28.88 -4.32 -14.09
C LEU A 171 -30.37 -4.09 -14.37
N ARG A 172 -30.83 -2.84 -14.42
CA ARG A 172 -32.20 -2.50 -14.84
C ARG A 172 -32.44 -2.64 -16.34
N HIS A 173 -31.40 -2.57 -17.16
CA HIS A 173 -31.52 -2.48 -18.62
C HIS A 173 -30.74 -3.57 -19.38
N ALA A 174 -29.90 -4.34 -18.69
CA ALA A 174 -28.93 -5.28 -19.23
C ALA A 174 -28.62 -6.41 -18.21
N GLY A 175 -27.85 -7.41 -18.61
CA GLY A 175 -27.45 -8.53 -17.73
C GLY A 175 -26.17 -8.24 -16.92
N GLU A 176 -25.88 -9.07 -15.91
CA GLU A 176 -24.62 -8.97 -15.13
C GLU A 176 -23.37 -9.08 -16.02
N GLU A 177 -23.45 -9.86 -17.09
CA GLU A 177 -22.41 -10.01 -18.12
C GLU A 177 -22.05 -8.70 -18.83
N ASP A 178 -22.96 -7.71 -18.85
CA ASP A 178 -22.75 -6.41 -19.46
C ASP A 178 -21.97 -5.43 -18.56
N LEU A 179 -21.87 -5.70 -17.24
CA LEU A 179 -21.18 -4.83 -16.28
C LEU A 179 -19.71 -4.63 -16.67
N GLN A 180 -19.01 -5.71 -17.02
CA GLN A 180 -17.61 -5.64 -17.45
C GLN A 180 -17.45 -4.86 -18.75
N ARG A 181 -18.38 -5.03 -19.71
CA ARG A 181 -18.36 -4.33 -21.00
C ARG A 181 -18.64 -2.84 -20.85
N LEU A 182 -19.51 -2.45 -19.92
CA LEU A 182 -19.97 -1.06 -19.74
C LEU A 182 -19.12 -0.28 -18.73
N ARG A 183 -18.30 -0.94 -17.91
CA ARG A 183 -17.38 -0.30 -16.93
C ARG A 183 -16.56 0.88 -17.52
N PRO A 184 -15.96 0.79 -18.72
CA PRO A 184 -15.18 1.92 -19.27
C PRO A 184 -16.02 3.17 -19.56
N LEU A 185 -17.32 3.01 -19.85
CA LEU A 185 -18.23 4.13 -20.09
C LEU A 185 -18.55 4.86 -18.79
N ALA A 186 -18.84 4.12 -17.72
CA ALA A 186 -19.06 4.69 -16.39
C ALA A 186 -17.83 5.49 -15.92
N ARG A 187 -16.63 4.94 -16.10
CA ARG A 187 -15.36 5.64 -15.79
C ARG A 187 -15.23 6.97 -16.55
N SER A 188 -15.52 6.95 -17.85
CA SER A 188 -15.42 8.14 -18.70
C SER A 188 -16.38 9.26 -18.26
N VAL A 189 -17.58 8.91 -17.78
CA VAL A 189 -18.54 9.88 -17.22
C VAL A 189 -17.98 10.51 -15.94
N VAL A 190 -17.43 9.70 -15.03
CA VAL A 190 -16.86 10.19 -13.77
C VAL A 190 -15.67 11.12 -14.03
N GLU A 191 -14.78 10.75 -14.95
CA GLU A 191 -13.62 11.58 -15.33
C GLU A 191 -14.05 12.94 -15.90
N ALA A 192 -15.06 12.95 -16.78
CA ALA A 192 -15.60 14.18 -17.37
C ALA A 192 -16.27 15.07 -16.31
N GLU A 193 -17.12 14.52 -15.45
CA GLU A 193 -17.81 15.28 -14.39
C GLU A 193 -16.83 15.84 -13.36
N LEU A 194 -15.78 15.08 -13.01
CA LEU A 194 -14.72 15.56 -12.12
C LEU A 194 -13.99 16.76 -12.74
N SER A 195 -13.59 16.66 -14.01
CA SER A 195 -12.94 17.74 -14.75
C SER A 195 -13.81 19.01 -14.77
N LEU A 196 -15.09 18.87 -15.12
CA LEU A 196 -16.05 19.99 -15.13
C LEU A 196 -16.27 20.58 -13.74
N ALA A 197 -16.29 19.76 -12.69
CA ALA A 197 -16.43 20.23 -11.31
C ALA A 197 -15.22 21.03 -10.84
N LEU A 198 -14.00 20.60 -11.20
CA LEU A 198 -12.77 21.32 -10.91
C LEU A 198 -12.74 22.68 -11.62
N ASP A 199 -13.09 22.74 -12.90
CA ASP A 199 -13.19 24.00 -13.65
C ASP A 199 -14.15 24.99 -12.98
N ARG A 200 -15.33 24.53 -12.56
CA ARG A 200 -16.31 25.36 -11.83
C ARG A 200 -15.75 25.89 -10.52
N ARG A 201 -14.93 25.12 -9.81
CA ARG A 201 -14.32 25.51 -8.54
C ARG A 201 -13.19 26.51 -8.70
N LEU A 202 -12.34 26.33 -9.72
CA LEU A 202 -11.24 27.23 -10.02
C LEU A 202 -11.74 28.62 -10.41
N ARG A 203 -12.73 28.70 -11.31
CA ARG A 203 -13.35 29.98 -11.71
C ARG A 203 -13.93 30.76 -10.53
N LYS A 204 -14.65 30.07 -9.62
CA LYS A 204 -15.21 30.69 -8.40
C LYS A 204 -14.17 31.21 -7.42
N ARG A 205 -12.93 30.70 -7.44
CA ARG A 205 -11.82 31.25 -6.63
C ARG A 205 -11.20 32.47 -7.29
N SER A 206 -11.05 32.45 -8.62
CA SER A 206 -10.53 33.60 -9.38
C SER A 206 -11.44 34.83 -9.27
N ASP A 207 -12.76 34.65 -9.22
CA ASP A 207 -13.72 35.76 -9.05
C ASP A 207 -13.75 36.34 -7.61
N LYS A 208 -13.10 35.68 -6.64
CA LYS A 208 -13.06 36.08 -5.23
C LYS A 208 -11.70 36.64 -4.78
N ALA A 209 -10.70 36.64 -5.67
CA ALA A 209 -9.37 37.18 -5.43
C ALA A 209 -9.24 38.57 -6.08
#